data_AF-A0A507ZS03-F1
#
_entry.id   AF-A0A507ZS03-F1
#
_cell.length_a   1.000
_cell.length_b   1.000
_cell.length_c   1.000
_cell.angle_alpha   90.00
_cell.angle_beta   90.00
_cell.angle_gamma   90.00
#
_symmetry.space_group_name_H-M   'P 1'
#
loop_
_entity.id
_entity.type
_entity.pdbx_description
1 polymer ?
#
loop_
_entity_poly.entity_id
_entity_poly.type
_entity_poly.pdbx_seq_one_letter_code
_entity_poly.pdbx_strand_id
1 'polypeptide(L)'
;MNRFYLMFVFLFIVAKSFAQEKKEIFYLVSEKQILTEQTYKTLDQRKIFTKTVENDSTIVTEIFPRKNTAQLDSTQHQQIKMFLSKIIGKDYNPEKNTMLHLYSDNTEKVKNDLKHKKYWRYIRKNKRKIQAFLIGTKNSGIQANPKKHLYHDPYNLLHNLFFKDSEFKMNHLCIKPNGEVLIFYGLESNLHALDWSV
;
A
#
# COMPACT_ATOMS: atom_id res chain seq x y z
N MET A 1 9.49 -66.17 15.83
CA MET A 1 9.78 -64.73 15.65
C MET A 1 9.13 -63.97 16.80
N ASN A 2 9.93 -63.35 17.67
CA ASN A 2 9.47 -62.79 18.95
C ASN A 2 8.44 -61.67 18.71
N ARG A 3 7.24 -61.76 19.30
CA ARG A 3 6.16 -60.75 19.15
C ARG A 3 6.62 -59.33 19.51
N PHE A 4 7.60 -59.22 20.41
CA PHE A 4 8.25 -57.97 20.78
C PHE A 4 9.05 -57.31 19.64
N TYR A 5 9.63 -58.11 18.73
CA TYR A 5 10.43 -57.58 17.62
C TYR A 5 9.54 -56.89 16.57
N LEU A 6 8.36 -57.47 16.29
CA LEU A 6 7.35 -56.87 15.42
C LEU A 6 6.82 -55.54 15.98
N MET A 7 6.64 -55.44 17.31
CA MET A 7 6.20 -54.22 17.96
C MET A 7 7.24 -53.09 17.87
N PHE A 8 8.53 -53.41 18.03
CA PHE A 8 9.62 -52.43 17.88
C PHE A 8 9.78 -51.96 16.43
N VAL A 9 9.65 -52.86 15.45
CA VAL A 9 9.67 -52.49 14.02
C VAL A 9 8.47 -51.58 13.70
N PHE A 10 7.29 -51.87 14.23
CA PHE A 10 6.11 -51.03 14.03
C PHE A 10 6.27 -49.63 14.65
N LEU A 11 6.80 -49.54 15.87
CA LEU A 11 7.11 -48.26 16.54
C LEU A 11 8.14 -47.42 15.76
N PHE A 12 9.15 -48.05 15.15
CA PHE A 12 10.13 -47.34 14.32
C PHE A 12 9.53 -46.79 13.01
N ILE A 13 8.60 -47.51 12.39
CA ILE A 13 7.91 -47.06 11.17
C ILE A 13 6.97 -45.88 11.49
N VAL A 14 6.24 -45.96 12.62
CA VAL A 14 5.36 -44.88 13.08
C VAL A 14 6.17 -43.63 13.46
N ALA A 15 7.31 -43.78 14.14
CA ALA A 15 8.17 -42.64 14.51
C ALA A 15 8.72 -41.87 13.29
N LYS A 16 9.02 -42.56 12.18
CA LYS A 16 9.43 -41.88 10.92
C LYS A 16 8.27 -41.20 10.19
N SER A 17 7.04 -41.63 10.44
CA SER A 17 5.83 -41.08 9.81
C SER A 17 5.36 -39.76 10.43
N PHE A 18 5.88 -39.40 11.62
CA PHE A 18 5.54 -38.17 12.34
C PHE A 18 6.63 -37.09 12.29
N ALA A 19 7.72 -37.29 11.55
CA ALA A 19 8.68 -36.24 11.27
C ALA A 19 8.07 -35.28 10.24
N GLN A 20 7.20 -34.39 10.69
CA GLN A 20 6.66 -33.32 9.85
C GLN A 20 7.84 -32.48 9.35
N GLU A 21 8.12 -32.54 8.04
CA GLU A 21 9.21 -31.77 7.44
C GLU A 21 8.98 -30.29 7.73
N LYS A 22 10.01 -29.64 8.29
CA LYS A 22 9.96 -28.20 8.57
C LYS A 22 9.87 -27.48 7.22
N LYS A 23 8.80 -26.71 7.02
CA LYS A 23 8.58 -25.95 5.79
C LYS A 23 9.77 -25.05 5.48
N GLU A 24 10.17 -25.00 4.22
CA GLU A 24 11.21 -24.09 3.75
C GLU A 24 10.66 -22.65 3.67
N ILE A 25 11.42 -21.67 4.16
CA ILE A 25 11.00 -20.26 4.19
C ILE A 25 11.83 -19.46 3.18
N PHE A 26 11.14 -18.75 2.29
CA PHE A 26 11.74 -17.84 1.30
C PHE A 26 11.32 -16.40 1.57
N TYR A 27 12.29 -15.48 1.52
CA TYR A 27 12.04 -14.04 1.62
C TYR A 27 12.32 -13.38 0.28
N LEU A 28 11.31 -12.78 -0.36
CA LEU A 28 11.42 -12.23 -1.72
C LEU A 28 11.27 -10.72 -1.73
N VAL A 29 12.13 -10.02 -2.48
CA VAL A 29 11.97 -8.60 -2.81
C VAL A 29 11.66 -8.47 -4.29
N SER A 30 10.50 -7.87 -4.61
CA SER A 30 10.08 -7.51 -5.97
C SER A 30 10.24 -8.62 -7.02
N GLU A 31 9.78 -9.83 -6.72
CA GLU A 31 9.77 -11.03 -7.60
C GLU A 31 11.13 -11.47 -8.18
N LYS A 32 12.25 -10.83 -7.80
CA LYS A 32 13.54 -10.97 -8.50
C LYS A 32 14.72 -11.28 -7.59
N GLN A 33 14.59 -11.09 -6.28
CA GLN A 33 15.68 -11.29 -5.34
C GLN A 33 15.23 -12.06 -4.10
N ILE A 34 15.90 -13.17 -3.82
CA ILE A 34 15.75 -13.93 -2.57
C ILE A 34 16.70 -13.33 -1.51
N LEU A 35 16.19 -13.06 -0.32
CA LEU A 35 16.96 -12.64 0.85
C LEU A 35 17.19 -13.82 1.80
N THR A 36 18.30 -13.75 2.54
CA THR A 36 18.47 -14.58 3.72
C THR A 36 17.56 -14.10 4.85
N GLU A 37 17.19 -14.99 5.77
CA GLU A 37 16.42 -14.63 6.98
C GLU A 37 17.13 -13.53 7.80
N GLN A 38 18.47 -13.59 7.88
CA GLN A 38 19.26 -12.59 8.59
C GLN A 38 19.12 -11.22 7.93
N THR A 39 19.22 -11.15 6.60
CA THR A 39 19.02 -9.89 5.85
C THR A 39 17.61 -9.36 6.06
N TYR A 40 16.59 -10.22 5.99
CA TYR A 40 15.20 -9.83 6.24
C TYR A 40 15.01 -9.21 7.64
N LYS A 41 15.57 -9.84 8.69
CA LYS A 41 15.46 -9.35 10.07
C LYS A 41 16.13 -7.99 10.28
N THR A 42 17.12 -7.63 9.46
CA THR A 42 17.79 -6.31 9.53
C THR A 42 17.04 -5.20 8.80
N LEU A 43 16.00 -5.51 8.02
CA LEU A 43 15.22 -4.48 7.32
C LEU A 43 14.45 -3.59 8.30
N ASP A 44 14.35 -2.30 7.97
CA ASP A 44 13.49 -1.36 8.70
C ASP A 44 12.02 -1.68 8.41
N GLN A 45 11.40 -2.42 9.33
CA GLN A 45 10.01 -2.87 9.23
C GLN A 45 9.01 -1.71 9.07
N ARG A 46 9.37 -0.49 9.46
CA ARG A 46 8.53 0.70 9.28
C ARG A 46 8.46 1.14 7.81
N LYS A 47 9.41 0.70 6.97
CA LYS A 47 9.53 1.07 5.56
C LYS A 47 8.99 0.03 4.60
N ILE A 48 8.61 -1.14 5.09
CA ILE A 48 8.15 -2.26 4.28
C ILE A 48 6.81 -2.79 4.79
N PHE A 49 6.11 -3.51 3.92
CA PHE A 49 5.04 -4.41 4.30
C PHE A 49 5.32 -5.77 3.68
N THR A 50 4.76 -6.82 4.26
CA THR A 50 4.97 -8.19 3.79
C THR A 50 3.66 -8.87 3.47
N LYS A 51 3.72 -9.77 2.48
CA LYS A 51 2.64 -10.71 2.16
C LYS A 51 3.21 -12.12 2.30
N THR A 52 2.55 -12.95 3.10
CA THR A 52 2.98 -14.32 3.31
C THR A 52 2.00 -15.28 2.66
N VAL A 53 2.50 -16.16 1.80
CA VAL A 53 1.76 -17.27 1.21
C VAL A 53 2.37 -18.56 1.76
N GLU A 54 1.52 -19.44 2.26
CA GLU A 54 1.93 -20.72 2.85
C GLU A 54 1.26 -21.87 2.10
N ASN A 55 2.08 -22.82 1.65
CA ASN A 55 1.66 -24.09 1.05
C ASN A 55 2.18 -25.27 1.89
N ASP A 56 1.99 -26.51 1.44
CA ASP A 56 2.29 -27.72 2.22
C ASP A 56 3.77 -27.84 2.61
N SER A 57 4.69 -27.45 1.72
CA SER A 57 6.14 -27.58 1.93
C SER A 57 6.89 -26.26 2.09
N THR A 58 6.26 -25.12 1.77
CA THR A 58 6.94 -23.82 1.69
C THR A 58 6.15 -22.67 2.28
N ILE A 59 6.88 -21.68 2.80
CA ILE A 59 6.38 -20.37 3.22
C ILE A 59 7.13 -19.31 2.41
N VAL A 60 6.40 -18.51 1.63
CA VAL A 60 6.96 -17.41 0.84
C VAL A 60 6.52 -16.10 1.48
N THR A 61 7.49 -15.30 1.95
CA THR A 61 7.26 -13.95 2.46
C THR A 61 7.76 -12.94 1.43
N GLU A 62 6.84 -12.33 0.70
CA GLU A 62 7.12 -11.24 -0.22
C GLU A 62 7.20 -9.92 0.54
N ILE A 63 8.19 -9.10 0.19
CA ILE A 63 8.53 -7.84 0.85
C ILE A 63 8.35 -6.71 -0.15
N PHE A 64 7.54 -5.74 0.25
CA PHE A 64 7.20 -4.59 -0.57
C PHE A 64 7.55 -3.29 0.16
N PRO A 65 8.19 -2.33 -0.51
CA PRO A 65 8.41 -1.01 0.06
C PRO A 65 7.08 -0.25 0.24
N ARG A 66 6.94 0.45 1.36
CA ARG A 66 5.79 1.33 1.63
C ARG A 66 5.83 2.62 0.82
N LYS A 67 6.98 2.96 0.22
CA LYS A 67 7.17 4.12 -0.64
C LYS A 67 7.87 3.70 -1.93
N ASN A 68 7.24 4.02 -3.05
CA ASN A 68 7.81 3.91 -4.39
C ASN A 68 7.83 5.27 -5.08
N THR A 69 8.72 5.42 -6.05
CA THR A 69 8.76 6.59 -6.92
C THR A 69 8.57 6.14 -8.36
N ALA A 70 7.75 6.87 -9.10
CA ALA A 70 7.57 6.70 -10.53
C ALA A 70 7.74 8.06 -11.23
N GLN A 71 8.07 8.02 -12.52
CA GLN A 71 8.13 9.20 -13.37
C GLN A 71 7.10 9.03 -14.49
N LEU A 72 6.12 9.92 -14.54
CA LEU A 72 5.17 9.97 -15.65
C LEU A 72 5.84 10.63 -16.85
N ASP A 73 5.62 10.07 -18.04
CA ASP A 73 5.91 10.79 -19.28
C ASP A 73 4.95 11.98 -19.47
N SER A 74 5.22 12.83 -20.45
CA SER A 74 4.43 14.04 -20.71
C SER A 74 2.96 13.74 -21.00
N THR A 75 2.67 12.64 -21.71
CA THR A 75 1.32 12.24 -22.11
C THR A 75 0.55 11.71 -20.89
N GLN A 76 1.14 10.78 -20.15
CA GLN A 76 0.59 10.24 -18.91
C GLN A 76 0.32 11.37 -17.91
N HIS A 77 1.27 12.28 -17.75
CA HIS A 77 1.12 13.39 -16.82
C HIS A 77 0.00 14.34 -17.24
N GLN A 78 -0.12 14.67 -18.53
CA GLN A 78 -1.24 15.47 -19.03
C GLN A 78 -2.59 14.78 -18.81
N GLN A 79 -2.68 13.48 -19.07
CA GLN A 79 -3.91 12.70 -18.85
C GLN A 79 -4.32 12.70 -17.37
N ILE A 80 -3.35 12.52 -16.45
CA ILE A 80 -3.60 12.61 -15.02
C ILE A 80 -4.05 14.03 -14.62
N LYS A 81 -3.42 15.09 -15.13
CA LYS A 81 -3.85 16.47 -14.88
C LYS A 81 -5.30 16.69 -15.33
N MET A 82 -5.64 16.29 -16.55
CA MET A 82 -7.01 16.39 -17.09
C MET A 82 -8.02 15.61 -16.25
N PHE A 83 -7.65 14.40 -15.84
CA PHE A 83 -8.49 13.57 -14.99
C PHE A 83 -8.75 14.22 -13.63
N LEU A 84 -7.71 14.71 -12.96
CA LEU A 84 -7.82 15.39 -11.67
C LEU A 84 -8.64 16.68 -11.79
N SER A 85 -8.43 17.47 -12.85
CA SER A 85 -9.27 18.62 -13.17
C SER A 85 -10.74 18.23 -13.32
N LYS A 86 -11.05 17.07 -13.90
CA LYS A 86 -12.43 16.60 -14.08
C LYS A 86 -13.09 16.21 -12.76
N ILE A 87 -12.39 15.51 -11.87
CA ILE A 87 -13.00 14.99 -10.62
C ILE A 87 -12.94 15.97 -9.45
N ILE A 88 -11.94 16.86 -9.40
CA ILE A 88 -11.76 17.86 -8.34
C ILE A 88 -12.30 19.24 -8.77
N GLY A 89 -12.27 19.55 -10.07
CA GLY A 89 -12.73 20.82 -10.60
C GLY A 89 -11.81 21.98 -10.29
N LYS A 90 -12.39 23.15 -10.03
CA LYS A 90 -11.69 24.43 -9.83
C LYS A 90 -10.71 24.46 -8.65
N ASP A 91 -10.82 23.52 -7.72
CA ASP A 91 -9.95 23.47 -6.55
C ASP A 91 -8.56 22.87 -6.88
N TYR A 92 -8.45 22.18 -8.02
CA TYR A 92 -7.20 21.57 -8.49
C TYR A 92 -6.35 22.59 -9.27
N ASN A 93 -5.09 22.72 -8.87
CA ASN A 93 -4.08 23.48 -9.60
C ASN A 93 -2.90 22.56 -9.99
N PRO A 94 -2.62 22.34 -11.29
CA PRO A 94 -1.58 21.42 -11.75
C PRO A 94 -0.15 21.88 -11.48
N GLU A 95 0.06 23.12 -11.06
CA GLU A 95 1.37 23.70 -10.77
C GLU A 95 1.78 23.51 -9.30
N LYS A 96 0.98 22.79 -8.50
CA LYS A 96 1.25 22.47 -7.11
C LYS A 96 1.50 20.99 -6.91
N ASN A 97 2.33 20.67 -5.91
CA ASN A 97 2.41 19.30 -5.40
C ASN A 97 1.03 18.87 -4.91
N THR A 98 0.54 17.76 -5.41
CA THR A 98 -0.82 17.29 -5.16
C THR A 98 -0.78 16.02 -4.33
N MET A 99 -1.19 16.14 -3.06
CA MET A 99 -1.40 15.00 -2.19
C MET A 99 -2.80 14.43 -2.44
N LEU A 100 -2.86 13.14 -2.77
CA LEU A 100 -4.12 12.39 -2.90
C LEU A 100 -4.13 11.29 -1.86
N HIS A 101 -5.18 11.24 -1.06
CA HIS A 101 -5.42 10.15 -0.11
C HIS A 101 -6.61 9.35 -0.61
N LEU A 102 -6.34 8.14 -1.11
CA LEU A 102 -7.34 7.29 -1.73
C LEU A 102 -7.92 6.31 -0.71
N TYR A 103 -9.24 6.19 -0.68
CA TYR A 103 -9.96 5.32 0.23
C TYR A 103 -10.85 4.34 -0.54
N SER A 104 -10.66 3.06 -0.26
CA SER A 104 -11.44 1.96 -0.84
C SER A 104 -12.79 1.74 -0.16
N ASP A 105 -12.98 2.28 1.05
CA ASP A 105 -14.20 2.14 1.84
C ASP A 105 -14.51 3.38 2.71
N ASN A 106 -15.78 3.55 3.08
CA ASN A 106 -16.24 4.62 3.96
C ASN A 106 -16.01 4.28 5.43
N THR A 107 -14.75 4.31 5.84
CA THR A 107 -14.32 3.98 7.20
C THR A 107 -14.20 5.20 8.11
N GLU A 108 -14.10 4.94 9.42
CA GLU A 108 -13.77 5.96 10.42
C GLU A 108 -12.44 6.66 10.11
N LYS A 109 -11.56 6.00 9.36
CA LYS A 109 -10.29 6.53 8.87
C LYS A 109 -10.48 7.81 8.02
N VAL A 110 -11.43 7.82 7.08
CA VAL A 110 -11.77 9.00 6.27
C VAL A 110 -12.22 10.15 7.17
N LYS A 111 -13.10 9.86 8.13
CA LYS A 111 -13.63 10.87 9.06
C LYS A 111 -12.55 11.46 9.96
N ASN A 112 -11.61 10.64 10.41
CA ASN A 112 -10.47 11.07 11.21
C ASN A 112 -9.52 11.96 10.40
N ASP A 113 -9.20 11.56 9.17
CA ASP A 113 -8.31 12.31 8.29
C ASP A 113 -8.92 13.66 7.85
N LEU A 114 -10.24 13.71 7.63
CA LEU A 114 -10.99 14.96 7.40
C LEU A 114 -10.85 15.95 8.57
N LYS A 115 -10.74 15.46 9.81
CA LYS A 115 -10.67 16.29 11.03
C LYS A 115 -9.25 16.48 11.53
N HIS A 116 -8.23 15.95 10.83
CA HIS A 116 -6.85 15.94 11.31
C HIS A 116 -6.25 17.35 11.34
N LYS A 117 -6.36 18.04 12.49
CA LYS A 117 -5.99 19.47 12.63
C LYS A 117 -4.56 19.81 12.19
N LYS A 118 -3.56 19.00 12.62
CA LYS A 118 -2.14 19.24 12.29
C LYS A 118 -1.89 19.19 10.78
N TYR A 119 -2.42 18.17 10.11
CA TYR A 119 -2.35 17.99 8.65
C TYR A 119 -2.94 19.20 7.91
N TRP A 120 -4.20 19.52 8.14
CA TRP A 120 -4.87 20.61 7.42
C TRP A 120 -4.29 21.99 7.74
N ARG A 121 -3.76 22.19 8.95
CA ARG A 121 -2.99 23.40 9.30
C ARG A 121 -1.73 23.51 8.45
N TYR A 122 -1.01 22.41 8.23
CA TYR A 122 0.17 22.41 7.36
C TYR A 122 -0.21 22.72 5.91
N ILE A 123 -1.22 22.04 5.34
CA ILE A 123 -1.67 22.28 3.96
C ILE A 123 -2.04 23.75 3.76
N ARG A 124 -2.81 24.33 4.68
CA ARG A 124 -3.21 25.74 4.61
C ARG A 124 -2.04 26.72 4.71
N LYS A 125 -1.05 26.44 5.57
CA LYS A 125 0.18 27.26 5.68
C LYS A 125 1.01 27.20 4.39
N ASN A 126 1.00 26.06 3.70
CA ASN A 126 1.81 25.81 2.50
C ASN A 126 1.02 25.88 1.19
N LYS A 127 -0.19 26.47 1.19
CA LYS A 127 -1.16 26.45 0.08
C LYS A 127 -0.65 26.94 -1.29
N ARG A 128 0.49 27.65 -1.32
CA ARG A 128 1.14 28.08 -2.58
C ARG A 128 1.90 26.94 -3.26
N LYS A 129 2.42 25.98 -2.50
CA LYS A 129 3.26 24.87 -2.98
C LYS A 129 2.52 23.53 -3.01
N ILE A 130 1.64 23.30 -2.03
CA ILE A 130 0.95 22.03 -1.84
C ILE A 130 -0.57 22.21 -1.85
N GLN A 131 -1.26 21.21 -2.38
CA GLN A 131 -2.69 21.01 -2.26
C GLN A 131 -2.96 19.55 -1.89
N ALA A 132 -4.12 19.29 -1.29
CA ALA A 132 -4.45 17.98 -0.76
C ALA A 132 -5.93 17.67 -0.94
N PHE A 133 -6.21 16.43 -1.33
CA PHE A 133 -7.55 15.94 -1.57
C PHE A 133 -7.71 14.52 -1.04
N LEU A 134 -8.87 14.26 -0.45
CA LEU A 134 -9.30 12.91 -0.05
C LEU A 134 -10.21 12.40 -1.15
N ILE A 135 -9.93 11.21 -1.67
CA ILE A 135 -10.60 10.64 -2.83
C ILE A 135 -11.19 9.30 -2.46
N GLY A 136 -12.52 9.18 -2.49
CA GLY A 136 -13.18 7.88 -2.45
C GLY A 136 -13.10 7.19 -3.80
N THR A 137 -12.75 5.91 -3.82
CA THR A 137 -12.82 5.08 -5.05
C THR A 137 -14.26 4.79 -5.45
N LYS A 138 -14.47 4.29 -6.68
CA LYS A 138 -15.78 4.05 -7.29
C LYS A 138 -16.78 3.37 -6.34
N ASN A 139 -16.35 2.29 -5.69
CA ASN A 139 -17.21 1.44 -4.84
C ASN A 139 -17.05 1.70 -3.33
N SER A 140 -16.39 2.79 -2.95
CA SER A 140 -16.09 3.07 -1.53
C SER A 140 -17.30 3.39 -0.66
N GLY A 141 -18.44 3.74 -1.26
CA GLY A 141 -19.60 4.26 -0.53
C GLY A 141 -19.36 5.66 0.07
N ILE A 142 -18.26 6.33 -0.31
CA ILE A 142 -17.95 7.70 0.10
C ILE A 142 -18.70 8.67 -0.80
N GLN A 143 -19.45 9.58 -0.19
CA GLN A 143 -20.09 10.69 -0.90
C GLN A 143 -19.14 11.89 -0.98
N ALA A 144 -19.01 12.48 -2.17
CA ALA A 144 -18.19 13.66 -2.38
C ALA A 144 -18.70 14.84 -1.53
N ASN A 145 -17.75 15.57 -0.94
CA ASN A 145 -17.99 16.81 -0.21
C ASN A 145 -16.85 17.80 -0.49
N PRO A 146 -16.92 18.54 -1.61
CA PRO A 146 -15.87 19.48 -2.02
C PRO A 146 -15.56 20.54 -0.95
N LYS A 147 -16.56 20.97 -0.16
CA LYS A 147 -16.36 21.91 0.95
C LYS A 147 -15.39 21.38 2.02
N LYS A 148 -15.16 20.07 2.07
CA LYS A 148 -14.24 19.39 2.99
C LYS A 148 -13.06 18.71 2.27
N HIS A 149 -12.79 19.08 1.02
CA HIS A 149 -11.74 18.47 0.18
C HIS A 149 -11.93 16.96 -0.07
N LEU A 150 -13.17 16.47 -0.01
CA LEU A 150 -13.52 15.09 -0.28
C LEU A 150 -14.16 14.97 -1.66
N TYR A 151 -13.58 14.14 -2.52
CA TYR A 151 -14.06 13.92 -3.89
C TYR A 151 -14.18 12.42 -4.15
N HIS A 152 -14.68 12.09 -5.33
CA HIS A 152 -14.92 10.72 -5.76
C HIS A 152 -14.23 10.48 -7.09
N ASP A 153 -13.55 9.34 -7.21
CA ASP A 153 -13.06 8.78 -8.46
C ASP A 153 -14.10 7.77 -8.97
N PRO A 154 -15.02 8.17 -9.87
CA PRO A 154 -16.08 7.30 -10.34
C PRO A 154 -15.57 6.23 -11.33
N TYR A 155 -14.33 6.33 -11.78
CA TYR A 155 -13.73 5.43 -12.77
C TYR A 155 -12.77 4.42 -12.14
N ASN A 156 -12.44 4.59 -10.86
CA ASN A 156 -11.39 3.85 -10.17
C ASN A 156 -10.02 3.97 -10.86
N LEU A 157 -9.80 5.05 -11.61
CA LEU A 157 -8.62 5.21 -12.45
C LEU A 157 -7.36 5.29 -11.60
N LEU A 158 -7.36 6.08 -10.53
CA LEU A 158 -6.17 6.25 -9.70
C LEU A 158 -5.77 4.94 -9.01
N HIS A 159 -6.76 4.18 -8.54
CA HIS A 159 -6.52 2.85 -7.98
C HIS A 159 -5.93 1.91 -9.02
N ASN A 160 -6.54 1.82 -10.21
CA ASN A 160 -6.08 0.90 -11.25
C ASN A 160 -4.68 1.24 -11.79
N LEU A 161 -4.32 2.52 -11.83
CA LEU A 161 -3.01 2.95 -12.33
C LEU A 161 -1.89 2.75 -11.30
N PHE A 162 -2.15 3.03 -10.03
CA PHE A 162 -1.09 3.10 -9.02
C PHE A 162 -1.18 2.02 -7.94
N PHE A 163 -2.33 1.36 -7.78
CA PHE A 163 -2.64 0.51 -6.63
C PHE A 163 -3.41 -0.76 -7.01
N LYS A 164 -3.32 -1.23 -8.26
CA LYS A 164 -4.10 -2.37 -8.77
C LYS A 164 -3.99 -3.60 -7.87
N ASP A 165 -2.78 -3.87 -7.37
CA ASP A 165 -2.47 -5.05 -6.55
C ASP A 165 -2.38 -4.69 -5.05
N SER A 166 -2.86 -3.50 -4.66
CA SER A 166 -2.85 -3.08 -3.27
C SER A 166 -4.00 -3.72 -2.49
N GLU A 167 -3.64 -4.37 -1.38
CA GLU A 167 -4.62 -4.90 -0.41
C GLU A 167 -5.01 -3.86 0.65
N PHE A 168 -4.40 -2.68 0.62
CA PHE A 168 -4.63 -1.64 1.62
C PHE A 168 -5.90 -0.87 1.33
N LYS A 169 -6.69 -0.69 2.38
CA LYS A 169 -7.92 0.11 2.29
C LYS A 169 -7.69 1.58 2.04
N MET A 170 -6.48 2.06 2.36
CA MET A 170 -6.06 3.43 2.19
C MET A 170 -4.65 3.47 1.59
N ASN A 171 -4.49 4.26 0.55
CA ASN A 171 -3.23 4.48 -0.15
C ASN A 171 -3.04 5.98 -0.44
N HIS A 172 -1.82 6.40 -0.75
CA HIS A 172 -1.54 7.82 -0.97
C HIS A 172 -0.63 8.07 -2.16
N LEU A 173 -0.83 9.22 -2.79
CA LEU A 173 0.03 9.72 -3.86
C LEU A 173 0.49 11.14 -3.52
N CYS A 174 1.72 11.48 -3.89
CA CYS A 174 2.16 12.85 -4.09
C CYS A 174 2.58 13.01 -5.55
N ILE A 175 1.82 13.78 -6.32
CA ILE A 175 2.10 14.07 -7.72
C ILE A 175 2.72 15.46 -7.80
N LYS A 176 3.95 15.56 -8.31
CA LYS A 176 4.66 16.82 -8.49
C LYS A 176 4.39 17.43 -9.87
N PRO A 177 4.51 18.77 -10.04
CA PRO A 177 4.29 19.45 -11.32
C PRO A 177 5.22 19.04 -12.46
N ASN A 178 6.29 18.30 -12.17
CA ASN A 178 7.23 17.75 -13.15
C ASN A 178 6.91 16.29 -13.56
N GLY A 179 5.82 15.71 -13.06
CA GLY A 179 5.42 14.33 -13.36
C GLY A 179 6.05 13.26 -12.47
N GLU A 180 6.90 13.63 -11.50
CA GLU A 180 7.36 12.70 -10.47
C GLU A 180 6.18 12.34 -9.55
N VAL A 181 6.01 11.05 -9.27
CA VAL A 181 4.95 10.52 -8.41
C VAL A 181 5.56 9.72 -7.27
N LEU A 182 5.30 10.14 -6.04
CA LEU A 182 5.57 9.34 -4.85
C LEU A 182 4.31 8.53 -4.52
N ILE A 183 4.46 7.22 -4.44
CA ILE A 183 3.39 6.25 -4.22
C ILE A 183 3.58 5.64 -2.84
N PHE A 184 2.57 5.72 -1.98
CA PHE A 184 2.63 5.24 -0.61
C PHE A 184 1.57 4.17 -0.34
N TYR A 185 2.01 3.03 0.21
CA TYR A 185 1.19 1.87 0.49
C TYR A 185 0.97 1.69 1.99
N GLY A 186 -0.29 1.53 2.38
CA GLY A 186 -0.65 1.08 3.73
C GLY A 186 -0.18 1.97 4.87
N LEU A 187 0.13 3.25 4.61
CA LEU A 187 0.37 4.21 5.69
C LEU A 187 -0.96 4.50 6.37
N GLU A 188 -0.97 4.52 7.69
CA GLU A 188 -2.22 4.59 8.44
C GLU A 188 -2.80 6.00 8.57
N SER A 189 -2.16 7.06 8.07
CA SER A 189 -2.73 8.42 8.12
C SER A 189 -2.21 9.34 7.03
N ASN A 190 -3.03 10.34 6.67
CA ASN A 190 -2.63 11.42 5.77
C ASN A 190 -1.41 12.22 6.25
N LEU A 191 -1.22 12.39 7.57
CA LEU A 191 -0.05 13.05 8.15
C LEU A 191 1.23 12.26 7.92
N HIS A 192 1.19 10.93 8.08
CA HIS A 192 2.36 10.09 7.86
C HIS A 192 2.81 10.15 6.39
N ALA A 193 1.85 10.11 5.45
CA ALA A 193 2.14 10.27 4.02
C ALA A 193 2.72 11.65 3.70
N LEU A 194 2.22 12.70 4.34
CA LEU A 194 2.76 14.05 4.20
C LEU A 194 4.21 14.13 4.67
N ASP A 195 4.52 13.60 5.85
CA ASP A 195 5.88 13.61 6.43
C ASP A 195 6.89 12.88 5.52
N TRP A 196 6.45 11.90 4.73
CA TRP A 196 7.31 11.16 3.79
C TRP A 196 7.40 11.79 2.38
N SER A 197 6.59 12.82 2.12
CA SER A 197 6.48 13.50 0.82
C SER A 197 7.23 14.83 0.74
N VAL A 198 7.55 15.42 1.90
CA VAL A 198 8.19 16.75 2.05
C VAL A 198 9.70 16.61 2.13
#